data_AF-A0A939V677-F1
#
_entry.id   AF-A0A939V677-F1
#
_cell.length_a   1.000
_cell.length_b   1.000
_cell.length_c   1.000
_cell.angle_alpha   90.00
_cell.angle_beta   90.00
_cell.angle_gamma   90.00
#
_symmetry.space_group_name_H-M   'P 1'
#
loop_
_entity.id
_entity.type
_entity.pdbx_description
1 polymer ?
#
loop_
_entity_poly.entity_id
_entity_poly.type
_entity_poly.pdbx_seq_one_letter_code
_entity_poly.pdbx_strand_id
1 'polypeptide(L)' 'MPSKDELNQAMFNGISFKKAVKPAATEPGKVKTKAKKKGYITGAHGSGSARMKAQIRQRRANRKRNS' A
#
# COMPACT_ATOMS: atom_id res chain seq x y z
N MET A 1 -44.58 -9.49 1.19
CA MET A 1 -44.41 -10.62 0.25
C MET A 1 -44.21 -10.03 -1.13
N PRO A 2 -43.21 -10.48 -1.92
CA PRO A 2 -43.00 -9.96 -3.26
C PRO A 2 -44.28 -10.13 -4.09
N SER A 3 -44.53 -9.17 -4.98
CA SER A 3 -45.70 -9.23 -5.85
C SER A 3 -45.61 -10.43 -6.78
N LYS A 4 -46.76 -10.98 -7.19
CA LYS A 4 -46.79 -12.14 -8.10
C LYS A 4 -46.05 -11.84 -9.41
N ASP A 5 -46.07 -10.59 -9.85
CA ASP A 5 -45.41 -10.15 -11.07
C ASP A 5 -43.88 -10.12 -10.93
N GLU A 6 -43.35 -9.70 -9.78
CA GLU A 6 -41.92 -9.78 -9.47
C GLU A 6 -41.43 -11.23 -9.37
N LEU A 7 -42.26 -12.12 -8.79
CA LEU A 7 -41.97 -13.55 -8.73
C LEU A 7 -41.92 -14.17 -10.12
N ASN A 8 -42.91 -13.89 -10.97
CA ASN A 8 -42.95 -14.37 -12.34
C ASN A 8 -41.77 -13.83 -13.16
N GLN A 9 -41.44 -12.54 -13.01
CA GLN A 9 -40.30 -11.92 -13.67
C GLN A 9 -38.97 -12.59 -13.28
N ALA A 10 -38.79 -12.89 -11.98
CA ALA A 10 -37.61 -13.58 -11.49
C ALA A 10 -37.51 -15.03 -12.01
N MET A 11 -38.65 -15.73 -12.15
CA MET A 11 -38.72 -17.11 -12.63
C MET A 11 -38.50 -17.25 -14.14
N PHE A 12 -39.07 -16.35 -14.96
CA PHE A 12 -39.00 -16.45 -16.42
C PHE A 12 -37.82 -15.70 -17.04
N ASN A 13 -37.49 -14.51 -16.55
CA ASN A 13 -36.45 -13.66 -17.14
C ASN A 13 -35.11 -13.73 -16.41
N GLY A 14 -35.05 -14.44 -15.28
CA GLY A 14 -33.84 -14.66 -14.49
C GLY A 14 -33.44 -13.43 -13.64
N ILE A 15 -32.76 -13.68 -12.52
CA ILE A 15 -32.32 -12.62 -11.60
C ILE A 15 -30.91 -12.14 -12.01
N SER A 16 -30.78 -10.85 -12.34
CA SER A 16 -29.48 -10.22 -12.62
C SER A 16 -28.86 -9.65 -11.33
N PHE A 17 -27.73 -10.19 -10.88
CA PHE A 17 -26.97 -9.62 -9.77
C PHE A 17 -26.13 -8.44 -10.25
N LYS A 18 -26.27 -7.28 -9.60
CA LYS A 18 -25.34 -6.16 -9.81
C LYS A 18 -23.95 -6.58 -9.35
N LYS A 19 -22.94 -6.31 -10.19
CA LYS A 19 -21.54 -6.59 -9.86
C LYS A 19 -21.16 -5.85 -8.58
N ALA A 20 -20.49 -6.53 -7.65
CA ALA A 20 -19.96 -5.91 -6.45
C ALA A 20 -19.08 -4.72 -6.83
N VAL A 21 -19.27 -3.59 -6.13
CA VAL A 21 -18.40 -2.42 -6.28
C VAL A 21 -17.00 -2.87 -5.91
N LYS A 22 -16.06 -2.79 -6.87
CA LYS A 22 -14.65 -3.10 -6.60
C LYS A 22 -14.20 -2.22 -5.43
N PRO A 23 -13.52 -2.76 -4.40
CA PRO A 23 -12.98 -1.93 -3.35
C PRO A 23 -12.14 -0.84 -3.99
N ALA A 24 -12.40 0.42 -3.64
CA ALA A 24 -11.62 1.56 -4.10
C ALA A 24 -10.14 1.19 -3.95
N ALA A 25 -9.38 1.33 -5.03
CA ALA A 25 -7.96 1.00 -5.06
C ALA A 25 -7.34 1.64 -3.81
N THR A 26 -6.86 0.80 -2.89
CA THR A 26 -6.35 1.27 -1.60
C THR A 26 -5.34 2.36 -1.87
N GLU A 27 -5.66 3.59 -1.46
CA GLU A 27 -4.83 4.77 -1.63
C GLU A 27 -3.35 4.39 -1.38
N PRO A 28 -2.47 4.48 -2.39
CA PRO A 28 -1.11 3.96 -2.31
C PRO A 28 -0.26 4.71 -1.27
N GLY A 29 -0.79 5.79 -0.70
CA GLY A 29 -0.17 6.60 0.35
C GLY A 29 -0.03 5.91 1.71
N LYS A 30 -0.83 4.88 2.04
CA LYS A 30 -0.84 4.30 3.40
C LYS A 30 -0.44 2.84 3.54
N VAL A 31 -0.19 2.12 2.44
CA VAL A 31 0.31 0.74 2.50
C VAL A 31 1.84 0.73 2.50
N LYS A 32 2.43 0.46 3.68
CA LYS A 32 3.87 0.22 3.84
C LYS A 32 4.22 -1.15 3.24
N THR A 33 4.39 -1.21 1.92
CA THR A 33 4.81 -2.45 1.25
C THR A 33 6.21 -2.87 1.71
N LYS A 34 6.54 -4.17 1.58
CA LYS A 34 7.88 -4.69 1.89
C LYS A 34 8.97 -3.93 1.10
N ALA A 35 8.67 -3.58 -0.16
CA ALA A 35 9.55 -2.77 -1.00
C ALA A 35 9.80 -1.36 -0.41
N LYS A 36 8.74 -0.63 -0.01
CA LYS A 36 8.88 0.69 0.63
C LYS A 36 9.66 0.63 1.95
N LYS A 37 9.40 -0.39 2.78
CA LYS A 37 10.13 -0.60 4.04
C LYS A 37 11.62 -0.91 3.79
N LYS A 38 11.92 -1.75 2.79
CA LYS A 38 13.29 -2.05 2.39
C LYS A 38 14.02 -0.81 1.87
N GLY A 39 13.38 0.02 1.05
CA GLY A 39 13.97 1.29 0.57
C GLY A 39 14.37 2.25 1.68
N TYR A 40 13.59 2.32 2.77
CA TYR A 40 13.94 3.10 3.97
C TYR A 40 15.12 2.49 4.74
N ILE A 41 15.15 1.16 4.89
CA ILE A 41 16.23 0.44 5.59
C ILE A 41 17.55 0.57 4.82
N THR A 42 17.51 0.37 3.50
CA THR A 42 18.69 0.47 2.63
C THR A 42 19.10 1.92 2.37
N GLY A 43 18.21 2.89 2.61
CA GLY A 43 18.49 4.32 2.44
C GLY A 43 18.72 4.71 0.97
N ALA A 44 18.14 3.98 0.03
CA ALA A 44 18.35 4.17 -1.41
C ALA A 44 17.80 5.50 -1.92
N HIS A 45 16.78 6.04 -1.26
CA HIS A 45 16.31 7.39 -1.53
C HIS A 45 17.02 8.36 -0.61
N GLY A 46 17.34 9.58 -1.10
CA GLY A 46 17.85 10.73 -0.34
C GLY A 46 16.96 11.21 0.82
N SER A 47 16.09 10.33 1.34
CA SER A 47 15.41 10.35 2.62
C SER A 47 16.33 10.78 3.77
N GLY A 48 15.74 11.44 4.78
CA GLY A 48 16.48 11.95 5.93
C GLY A 48 17.28 10.87 6.67
N SER A 49 16.78 9.64 6.72
CA SER A 49 17.47 8.51 7.34
C SER A 49 18.73 8.07 6.58
N ALA A 50 18.76 8.19 5.25
CA ALA A 50 19.95 7.93 4.45
C ALA A 50 21.05 8.97 4.74
N ARG A 51 20.68 10.25 4.83
CA ARG A 51 21.60 11.34 5.20
C ARG A 51 22.17 11.14 6.61
N MET A 52 21.32 10.77 7.57
CA MET A 52 21.74 10.49 8.95
C MET A 52 22.76 9.34 9.02
N LYS A 53 22.52 8.24 8.28
CA LYS A 53 23.46 7.11 8.22
C LYS A 53 24.79 7.50 7.58
N ALA A 54 24.79 8.30 6.52
CA ALA A 54 26.00 8.81 5.89
C ALA A 54 26.83 9.68 6.86
N GLN A 55 26.16 10.57 7.60
CA GLN A 55 26.81 11.40 8.61
C GLN A 55 27.47 10.56 9.73
N ILE A 56 26.77 9.52 10.22
CA ILE A 56 27.33 8.61 11.23
C ILE A 56 28.57 7.86 10.70
N ARG A 57 28.57 7.45 9.42
CA ARG A 57 29.73 6.81 8.77
C ARG A 57 30.93 7.76 8.73
N GLN A 58 30.73 9.01 8.31
CA GLN A 58 31.79 10.04 8.32
C GLN A 58 32.36 10.26 9.73
N ARG A 59 31.50 10.42 10.74
CA ARG A 59 31.95 10.58 12.14
C ARG A 59 32.75 9.37 12.65
N ARG A 60 32.43 8.15 12.22
CA ARG A 60 33.19 6.93 12.57
C ARG A 60 34.57 6.93 11.92
N ALA A 61 34.65 7.28 10.64
CA ALA A 61 35.92 7.38 9.93
C ALA A 61 36.84 8.44 10.58
N ASN A 62 36.29 9.61 10.93
CA ASN A 62 37.06 10.67 11.58
C ASN A 62 37.58 10.26 12.97
N ARG A 63 36.81 9.45 13.73
CA ARG A 63 37.29 8.89 15.00
C ARG A 63 38.48 7.96 14.84
N LYS A 64 38.50 7.16 13.77
CA LYS A 64 39.60 6.25 13.46
C LYS A 64 40.84 6.96 12.92
N ARG A 65 40.66 8.10 12.26
CA ARG A 65 41.77 8.93 11.78
C ARG A 65 42.50 9.66 12.91
N ASN A 66 41.78 9.99 13.99
CA ASN A 66 42.31 10.76 15.11
C ASN A 66 42.70 9.88 16.32
N SER A 67 42.67 8.54 16.17
CA SER A 67 43.15 7.56 17.16
C SER A 67 44.45 6.95 16.69
#